data_AF-A0A1F6AZP3-F1
#
_entry.id   AF-A0A1F6AZP3-F1
#
_cell.length_a   1.000
_cell.length_b   1.000
_cell.length_c   1.000
_cell.angle_alpha   90.00
_cell.angle_beta   90.00
_cell.angle_gamma   90.00
#
_symmetry.space_group_name_H-M   'P 1'
#
loop_
_entity.id
_entity.type
_entity.pdbx_description
1 polymer ?
#
loop_
_entity_poly.entity_id
_entity_poly.type
_entity_poly.pdbx_seq_one_letter_code
_entity_poly.pdbx_strand_id
1 'polypeptide(L)'
;MISENLMDQFSPDKTKAYKITNPLSSEWVYMRPSLVPSIEEALKQNLSFKKDLKLFELSMVYEYRSRDLPLEKSQLIVAWTGNQYVQASGLRDAIFGLFGATNQPAQILFSSVRTILVIDVDGLIQNAKPTKHYQPPPKYPPVYEDFTFVMPPRTAIGPMMEALKSVSLLIADVSLLDTYEDTRTLHVTYQSREKNLTDEDIRPVHEKLIKTASDMFSANIKA
;
A
#
# COMPACT_ATOMS: atom_id res chain seq x y z
N MET A 1 -19.72 -14.55 -9.83
CA MET A 1 -21.11 -14.25 -9.40
C MET A 1 -21.20 -14.48 -7.89
N ILE A 2 -22.21 -13.94 -7.23
CA ILE A 2 -22.47 -14.14 -5.79
C ILE A 2 -23.96 -14.39 -5.52
N SER A 3 -24.24 -15.02 -4.38
CA SER A 3 -25.60 -15.29 -3.91
C SER A 3 -26.28 -14.00 -3.45
N GLU A 4 -27.60 -14.02 -3.37
CA GLU A 4 -28.36 -12.89 -2.83
C GLU A 4 -28.02 -12.61 -1.36
N ASN A 5 -27.75 -13.66 -0.57
CA ASN A 5 -27.36 -13.55 0.83
C ASN A 5 -25.99 -12.86 0.99
N LEU A 6 -24.99 -13.24 0.19
CA LEU A 6 -23.68 -12.58 0.20
C LEU A 6 -23.79 -11.11 -0.26
N MET A 7 -24.66 -10.84 -1.22
CA MET A 7 -24.94 -9.47 -1.66
C MET A 7 -25.53 -8.63 -0.51
N ASP A 8 -26.51 -9.16 0.23
CA ASP A 8 -27.09 -8.50 1.41
C ASP A 8 -26.08 -8.21 2.52
N GLN A 9 -25.14 -9.13 2.74
CA GLN A 9 -24.15 -8.98 3.81
C GLN A 9 -23.06 -7.95 3.50
N PHE A 10 -22.61 -7.87 2.25
CA PHE A 10 -21.38 -7.16 1.90
C PHE A 10 -21.56 -5.95 0.98
N SER A 11 -22.72 -5.79 0.32
CA SER A 11 -22.96 -4.67 -0.59
C SER A 11 -24.10 -3.79 -0.11
N PRO A 12 -23.85 -2.52 0.24
CA PRO A 12 -24.87 -1.65 0.81
C PRO A 12 -25.96 -1.22 -0.19
N ASP A 13 -25.71 -1.34 -1.51
CA ASP A 13 -26.62 -0.88 -2.55
C ASP A 13 -26.84 -1.94 -3.65
N LYS A 14 -27.88 -2.77 -3.47
CA LYS A 14 -28.32 -3.75 -4.47
C LYS A 14 -28.76 -3.13 -5.80
N THR A 15 -29.13 -1.85 -5.81
CA THR A 15 -29.54 -1.17 -7.06
C THR A 15 -28.35 -0.91 -7.99
N LYS A 16 -27.13 -0.97 -7.45
CA LYS A 16 -25.86 -0.85 -8.18
C LYS A 16 -25.17 -2.19 -8.40
N ALA A 17 -25.94 -3.24 -8.66
CA ALA A 17 -25.42 -4.53 -9.09
C ALA A 17 -26.33 -5.14 -10.16
N TYR A 18 -25.72 -5.87 -11.09
CA TYR A 18 -26.47 -6.56 -12.13
C TYR A 18 -26.99 -7.90 -11.60
N LYS A 19 -28.32 -8.02 -11.49
CA LYS A 19 -29.00 -9.28 -11.17
C LYS A 19 -29.16 -10.10 -12.45
N ILE A 20 -28.83 -11.38 -12.37
CA ILE A 20 -28.99 -12.33 -13.47
C ILE A 20 -30.47 -12.73 -13.55
N THR A 21 -31.05 -12.63 -14.74
CA THR A 21 -32.47 -12.93 -14.96
C THR A 21 -32.77 -14.43 -14.87
N ASN A 22 -31.87 -15.27 -15.38
CA ASN A 22 -32.01 -16.73 -15.42
C ASN A 22 -30.80 -17.42 -14.75
N PRO A 23 -30.64 -17.30 -13.42
CA PRO A 23 -29.50 -17.88 -12.73
C PRO A 23 -29.57 -19.42 -12.73
N LEU A 24 -28.41 -20.08 -12.88
CA LEU A 24 -28.31 -21.55 -12.84
C LEU A 24 -28.51 -22.13 -11.44
N SER A 25 -28.29 -21.32 -10.39
CA SER A 25 -28.46 -21.69 -8.98
C SER A 25 -28.68 -20.46 -8.10
N SER A 26 -29.14 -20.66 -6.86
CA SER A 26 -29.27 -19.60 -5.84
C SER A 26 -27.94 -18.97 -5.43
N GLU A 27 -26.83 -19.64 -5.73
CA GLU A 27 -25.48 -19.15 -5.42
C GLU A 27 -24.99 -18.14 -6.45
N TRP A 28 -25.58 -18.10 -7.65
CA TRP A 28 -25.12 -17.32 -8.79
C TRP A 28 -26.19 -16.33 -9.27
N VAL A 29 -26.63 -15.43 -8.38
CA VAL A 29 -27.76 -14.52 -8.64
C VAL A 29 -27.31 -13.13 -9.09
N TYR A 30 -26.21 -12.61 -8.56
CA TYR A 30 -25.68 -11.30 -8.92
C TYR A 30 -24.30 -11.39 -9.56
N MET A 31 -24.06 -10.55 -10.56
CA MET A 31 -22.70 -10.23 -10.99
C MET A 31 -22.01 -9.52 -9.83
N ARG A 32 -20.81 -9.99 -9.47
CA ARG A 32 -20.16 -9.54 -8.24
C ARG A 32 -19.51 -8.17 -8.45
N PRO A 33 -19.78 -7.19 -7.57
CA PRO A 33 -19.15 -5.87 -7.65
C PRO A 33 -17.73 -5.85 -7.01
N SER A 34 -17.39 -6.88 -6.23
CA SER A 34 -16.11 -7.00 -5.52
C SER A 34 -15.78 -8.48 -5.29
N LEU A 35 -14.50 -8.82 -5.12
CA LEU A 35 -14.06 -10.15 -4.69
C LEU A 35 -14.13 -10.37 -3.17
N VAL A 36 -14.34 -9.30 -2.38
CA VAL A 36 -14.40 -9.37 -0.91
C VAL A 36 -15.43 -10.40 -0.40
N PRO A 37 -16.68 -10.46 -0.90
CA PRO A 37 -17.65 -11.44 -0.41
C PRO A 37 -17.18 -12.89 -0.65
N SER A 38 -16.56 -13.15 -1.80
CA SER A 38 -16.06 -14.47 -2.17
C SER A 38 -14.89 -14.93 -1.29
N ILE A 39 -13.93 -14.04 -1.03
CA ILE A 39 -12.76 -14.40 -0.19
C ILE A 39 -13.15 -14.56 1.29
N GLU A 40 -14.11 -13.77 1.78
CA GLU A 40 -14.61 -13.86 3.16
C GLU A 40 -15.35 -15.19 3.41
N GLU A 41 -16.19 -15.60 2.46
CA GLU A 41 -16.87 -16.90 2.53
C GLU A 41 -15.84 -18.05 2.46
N ALA A 42 -14.83 -17.94 1.59
CA ALA A 42 -13.74 -18.91 1.52
C ALA A 42 -12.96 -19.00 2.83
N LEU A 43 -12.62 -17.87 3.47
CA LEU A 43 -11.99 -17.87 4.79
C LEU A 43 -12.88 -18.58 5.82
N LYS A 44 -14.16 -18.22 5.90
CA LYS A 44 -15.12 -18.78 6.85
C LYS A 44 -15.23 -20.29 6.72
N GLN A 45 -15.33 -20.81 5.50
CA GLN A 45 -15.44 -22.25 5.23
C GLN A 45 -14.18 -23.03 5.59
N ASN A 46 -13.00 -22.39 5.52
CA ASN A 46 -11.72 -23.06 5.76
C ASN A 46 -11.21 -22.90 7.21
N LEU A 47 -11.71 -21.91 7.95
CA LEU A 47 -11.29 -21.58 9.32
C LEU A 47 -11.54 -22.71 10.35
N SER A 48 -12.47 -23.62 10.08
CA SER A 48 -12.70 -24.82 10.87
C SER A 48 -11.59 -25.86 10.70
N PHE A 49 -10.93 -25.90 9.53
CA PHE A 49 -9.91 -26.88 9.19
C PHE A 49 -8.49 -26.37 9.44
N LYS A 50 -8.23 -25.09 9.18
CA LYS A 50 -6.91 -24.47 9.38
C LYS A 50 -7.05 -23.05 9.92
N LYS A 51 -6.27 -22.72 10.94
CA LYS A 51 -6.32 -21.41 11.62
C LYS A 51 -5.45 -20.34 10.96
N ASP A 52 -4.33 -20.73 10.35
CA ASP A 52 -3.46 -19.83 9.58
C ASP A 52 -3.74 -20.02 8.08
N LEU A 53 -4.62 -19.17 7.55
CA LEU A 53 -5.01 -19.16 6.15
C LEU A 53 -4.40 -17.97 5.43
N LYS A 54 -3.95 -18.23 4.20
CA LYS A 54 -3.49 -17.25 3.24
C LYS A 54 -4.07 -17.64 1.90
N LEU A 55 -5.02 -16.87 1.41
CA LEU A 55 -5.77 -17.14 0.19
C LEU A 55 -5.61 -15.97 -0.77
N PHE A 56 -5.71 -16.23 -2.07
CA PHE A 56 -5.78 -15.18 -3.06
C PHE A 56 -6.76 -15.57 -4.17
N GLU A 57 -7.29 -14.56 -4.86
CA GLU A 57 -8.08 -14.72 -6.06
C GLU A 57 -7.73 -13.61 -7.04
N LEU A 58 -7.57 -13.96 -8.33
CA LEU A 58 -7.43 -13.03 -9.44
C LEU A 58 -8.59 -13.27 -10.40
N SER A 59 -9.49 -12.29 -10.52
CA SER A 59 -10.69 -12.50 -11.32
C SER A 59 -11.44 -11.20 -11.61
N MET A 60 -12.48 -11.28 -12.44
CA MET A 60 -13.27 -10.11 -12.86
C MET A 60 -14.30 -9.69 -11.81
N VAL A 61 -14.46 -8.38 -11.66
CA VAL A 61 -15.55 -7.70 -10.97
C VAL A 61 -16.30 -6.79 -11.94
N TYR A 62 -17.57 -6.53 -11.62
CA TYR A 62 -18.50 -5.85 -12.53
C TYR A 62 -19.02 -4.57 -11.86
N GLU A 63 -18.45 -3.44 -12.25
CA GLU A 63 -18.87 -2.14 -11.74
C GLU A 63 -20.13 -1.66 -12.47
N TYR A 64 -21.11 -1.21 -11.70
CA TYR A 64 -22.40 -0.76 -12.23
C TYR A 64 -22.29 0.54 -13.02
N ARG A 65 -22.87 0.55 -14.23
CA ARG A 65 -23.05 1.75 -15.05
C ARG A 65 -24.51 1.91 -15.43
N SER A 66 -25.08 3.08 -15.17
CA SER A 66 -26.50 3.33 -15.46
C SER A 66 -26.77 3.26 -16.96
N ARG A 67 -27.72 2.40 -17.36
CA ARG A 67 -28.14 2.20 -18.76
C ARG A 67 -27.01 1.81 -19.72
N ASP A 68 -25.99 1.13 -19.21
CA ASP A 68 -24.85 0.65 -20.00
C ASP A 68 -24.42 -0.75 -19.51
N LEU A 69 -23.56 -1.41 -20.29
CA LEU A 69 -22.88 -2.65 -19.89
C LEU A 69 -22.04 -2.40 -18.63
N PRO A 70 -21.86 -3.42 -17.76
CA PRO A 70 -20.92 -3.32 -16.65
C PRO A 70 -19.54 -2.90 -17.14
N LEU A 71 -18.83 -2.11 -16.34
CA LEU A 71 -17.39 -1.97 -16.53
C LEU A 71 -16.72 -3.19 -15.87
N GLU A 72 -16.17 -4.06 -16.70
CA GLU A 72 -15.43 -5.24 -16.25
C GLU A 72 -14.02 -4.82 -15.86
N LYS A 73 -13.61 -5.16 -14.64
CA LYS A 73 -12.27 -4.90 -14.14
C LYS A 73 -11.64 -6.16 -13.56
N SER A 74 -10.39 -6.41 -13.90
CA SER A 74 -9.57 -7.44 -13.27
C SER A 74 -9.13 -6.99 -11.87
N GLN A 75 -9.42 -7.81 -10.85
CA GLN A 75 -9.07 -7.52 -9.47
C GLN A 75 -8.26 -8.67 -8.87
N LEU A 76 -7.17 -8.34 -8.20
CA LEU A 76 -6.43 -9.25 -7.33
C LEU A 76 -6.86 -9.00 -5.89
N ILE A 77 -7.26 -10.04 -5.19
CA ILE A 77 -7.51 -10.01 -3.75
C ILE A 77 -6.61 -11.03 -3.06
N VAL A 78 -6.04 -10.65 -1.91
CA VAL A 78 -5.26 -11.53 -1.05
C VAL A 78 -5.77 -11.38 0.36
N ALA A 79 -6.01 -12.49 1.05
CA ALA A 79 -6.54 -12.48 2.40
C ALA A 79 -5.72 -13.37 3.34
N TRP A 80 -5.54 -12.88 4.56
CA TRP A 80 -4.87 -13.56 5.65
C TRP A 80 -5.77 -13.62 6.88
N THR A 81 -5.62 -14.67 7.67
CA THR A 81 -6.08 -14.69 9.06
C THR A 81 -5.16 -13.88 9.96
N GLY A 82 -5.75 -13.21 10.94
CA GLY A 82 -5.09 -12.29 11.86
C GLY A 82 -4.78 -10.92 11.27
N ASN A 83 -4.23 -10.04 12.11
CA ASN A 83 -3.70 -8.75 11.66
C ASN A 83 -2.33 -8.95 10.99
N GLN A 84 -2.28 -8.77 9.68
CA GLN A 84 -1.12 -8.95 8.80
C GLN A 84 -0.91 -7.69 7.97
N TYR A 85 -1.23 -6.51 8.53
CA TYR A 85 -1.16 -5.23 7.80
C TYR A 85 0.22 -4.97 7.19
N VAL A 86 1.30 -5.27 7.92
CA VAL A 86 2.67 -5.08 7.44
C VAL A 86 2.96 -5.97 6.22
N GLN A 87 2.54 -7.24 6.27
CA GLN A 87 2.70 -8.19 5.18
C GLN A 87 1.86 -7.78 3.96
N ALA A 88 0.63 -7.31 4.17
CA ALA A 88 -0.23 -6.81 3.11
C ALA A 88 0.36 -5.55 2.44
N SER A 89 0.89 -4.61 3.23
CA SER A 89 1.59 -3.43 2.71
C SER A 89 2.84 -3.81 1.93
N GLY A 90 3.66 -4.71 2.47
CA GLY A 90 4.86 -5.18 1.79
C GLY A 90 4.55 -5.92 0.47
N LEU A 91 3.50 -6.74 0.45
CA LEU A 91 3.07 -7.41 -0.79
C LEU A 91 2.57 -6.41 -1.83
N ARG A 92 1.78 -5.41 -1.42
CA ARG A 92 1.35 -4.31 -2.29
C ARG A 92 2.57 -3.64 -2.93
N ASP A 93 3.54 -3.23 -2.12
CA ASP A 93 4.72 -2.50 -2.58
C ASP A 93 5.61 -3.37 -3.48
N ALA A 94 5.75 -4.66 -3.18
CA ALA A 94 6.47 -5.61 -4.02
C ALA A 94 5.79 -5.79 -5.39
N ILE A 95 4.48 -5.97 -5.43
CA ILE A 95 3.72 -6.09 -6.68
C ILE A 95 3.86 -4.80 -7.49
N PHE A 96 3.63 -3.64 -6.89
CA PHE A 96 3.74 -2.34 -7.55
C PHE A 96 5.17 -2.08 -8.08
N GLY A 97 6.19 -2.47 -7.31
CA GLY A 97 7.59 -2.42 -7.72
C GLY A 97 7.91 -3.32 -8.92
N LEU A 98 7.34 -4.52 -9.01
CA LEU A 98 7.52 -5.42 -10.15
C LEU A 98 7.02 -4.78 -11.47
N PHE A 99 5.94 -4.01 -11.39
CA PHE A 99 5.37 -3.30 -12.54
C PHE A 99 5.93 -1.88 -12.73
N GLY A 100 6.86 -1.42 -11.88
CA GLY A 100 7.39 -0.06 -11.96
C GLY A 100 6.34 1.03 -11.71
N ALA A 101 5.25 0.69 -11.03
CA ALA A 101 4.08 1.53 -10.78
C ALA A 101 3.86 1.68 -9.27
N THR A 102 4.74 2.42 -8.60
CA THR A 102 4.81 2.49 -7.12
C THR A 102 3.68 3.27 -6.45
N ASN A 103 2.98 4.13 -7.19
CA ASN A 103 1.90 4.99 -6.67
C ASN A 103 0.54 4.58 -7.24
N GLN A 104 0.13 3.34 -7.00
CA GLN A 104 -1.15 2.80 -7.47
C GLN A 104 -2.15 2.66 -6.31
N PRO A 105 -3.46 2.81 -6.58
CA PRO A 105 -4.46 2.59 -5.56
C PRO A 105 -4.53 1.11 -5.15
N ALA A 106 -4.55 0.86 -3.85
CA ALA A 106 -4.88 -0.44 -3.27
C ALA A 106 -5.67 -0.23 -1.98
N GLN A 107 -6.56 -1.17 -1.68
CA GLN A 107 -7.32 -1.18 -0.43
C GLN A 107 -6.77 -2.26 0.50
N ILE A 108 -6.49 -1.89 1.74
CA ILE A 108 -6.15 -2.85 2.80
C ILE A 108 -7.24 -2.75 3.88
N LEU A 109 -8.05 -3.79 4.00
CA LEU A 109 -9.03 -3.96 5.07
C LEU A 109 -8.38 -4.83 6.14
N PHE A 110 -8.30 -4.37 7.39
CA PHE A 110 -7.63 -5.13 8.44
C PHE A 110 -8.35 -5.03 9.78
N SER A 111 -8.17 -6.06 10.60
CA SER A 111 -8.73 -6.22 11.93
C SER A 111 -7.82 -7.15 12.76
N SER A 112 -8.14 -7.38 14.03
CA SER A 112 -7.45 -8.38 14.84
C SER A 112 -7.57 -9.80 14.29
N VAL A 113 -8.63 -10.11 13.54
CA VAL A 113 -8.96 -11.48 13.10
C VAL A 113 -8.61 -11.77 11.64
N ARG A 114 -8.45 -10.74 10.80
CA ARG A 114 -8.14 -10.91 9.37
C ARG A 114 -7.61 -9.64 8.73
N THR A 115 -6.93 -9.82 7.60
CA THR A 115 -6.42 -8.76 6.72
C THR A 115 -6.70 -9.12 5.28
N ILE A 116 -7.14 -8.17 4.47
CA ILE A 116 -7.48 -8.32 3.06
C ILE A 116 -6.83 -7.18 2.27
N LEU A 117 -6.04 -7.52 1.25
CA LEU A 117 -5.48 -6.61 0.26
C LEU A 117 -6.27 -6.75 -1.04
N VAL A 118 -6.71 -5.63 -1.61
CA VAL A 118 -7.41 -5.56 -2.89
C VAL A 118 -6.63 -4.63 -3.82
N ILE A 119 -6.32 -5.11 -5.03
CA ILE A 119 -5.58 -4.39 -6.08
C ILE A 119 -6.39 -4.40 -7.37
N ASP A 120 -6.54 -3.22 -7.98
CA ASP A 120 -7.01 -3.07 -9.36
C ASP A 120 -5.86 -3.43 -10.32
N VAL A 121 -6.02 -4.54 -11.02
CA VAL A 121 -4.97 -5.08 -11.91
C VAL A 121 -4.95 -4.34 -13.23
N ASP A 122 -6.10 -3.91 -13.74
CA ASP A 122 -6.16 -3.19 -15.02
C ASP A 122 -5.52 -1.82 -14.87
N GLY A 123 -5.81 -1.10 -13.78
CA GLY A 123 -5.16 0.15 -13.44
C GLY A 123 -3.64 -0.01 -13.26
N LEU A 124 -3.20 -1.09 -12.61
CA LEU A 124 -1.78 -1.40 -12.45
C LEU A 124 -1.08 -1.63 -13.80
N ILE A 125 -1.69 -2.40 -14.71
CA ILE A 125 -1.14 -2.67 -16.04
C ILE A 125 -1.05 -1.40 -16.87
N GLN A 126 -2.09 -0.56 -16.85
CA GLN A 126 -2.11 0.72 -17.60
C GLN A 126 -0.99 1.67 -17.18
N ASN A 127 -0.59 1.63 -15.90
CA ASN A 127 0.46 2.48 -15.35
C ASN A 127 1.82 1.78 -15.27
N ALA A 128 1.93 0.54 -15.75
CA ALA A 128 3.14 -0.24 -15.65
C ALA A 128 4.28 0.39 -16.47
N LYS A 129 5.46 0.48 -15.87
CA LYS A 129 6.71 0.94 -16.50
C LYS A 129 7.69 -0.23 -16.55
N PRO A 130 7.57 -1.13 -17.55
CA PRO A 130 8.38 -2.35 -17.61
C PRO A 130 9.86 -2.07 -17.92
N THR A 131 10.18 -0.90 -18.47
CA THR A 131 11.54 -0.49 -18.79
C THR A 131 12.31 -0.11 -17.54
N LYS A 132 13.26 -0.98 -17.15
CA LYS A 132 14.24 -0.67 -16.12
C LYS A 132 15.33 0.23 -16.73
N HIS A 133 15.49 1.45 -16.21
CA HIS A 133 16.61 2.29 -16.54
C HIS A 133 17.82 1.89 -15.70
N TYR A 134 18.93 1.51 -16.36
CA TYR A 134 20.19 1.29 -15.69
C TYR A 134 20.62 2.59 -15.01
N GLN A 135 20.85 2.52 -13.70
CA GLN A 135 21.51 3.58 -12.96
C GLN A 135 22.92 3.08 -12.61
N PRO A 136 23.98 3.75 -13.06
CA PRO A 136 25.33 3.35 -12.70
C PRO A 136 25.49 3.43 -11.18
N PRO A 137 26.23 2.49 -10.57
CA PRO A 137 26.53 2.57 -9.16
C PRO A 137 27.21 3.91 -8.85
N PRO A 138 26.91 4.55 -7.70
CA PRO A 138 27.57 5.77 -7.30
C PRO A 138 29.08 5.60 -7.21
N LYS A 139 29.84 6.60 -7.67
CA LYS A 139 31.31 6.60 -7.59
C LYS A 139 31.84 7.02 -6.22
N TYR A 140 31.04 7.74 -5.45
CA TYR A 140 31.41 8.33 -4.16
C TYR A 140 30.62 7.67 -3.02
N PRO A 141 31.25 7.48 -1.86
CA PRO A 141 30.62 6.84 -0.71
C PRO A 141 29.45 7.69 -0.18
N PRO A 142 28.43 7.03 0.40
CA PRO A 142 27.39 7.72 1.15
C PRO A 142 27.90 8.20 2.51
N VAL A 143 27.22 9.21 3.06
CA VAL A 143 27.32 9.65 4.46
C VAL A 143 25.99 9.36 5.12
N TYR A 144 26.02 8.83 6.34
CA TYR A 144 24.84 8.40 7.08
C TYR A 144 24.64 9.25 8.32
N GLU A 145 23.40 9.68 8.58
CA GLU A 145 23.02 10.33 9.83
C GLU A 145 21.67 9.79 10.33
N ASP A 146 21.58 9.56 11.64
CA ASP A 146 20.35 9.12 12.29
C ASP A 146 19.71 10.27 13.04
N PHE A 147 18.43 10.52 12.75
CA PHE A 147 17.65 11.58 13.38
C PHE A 147 16.53 10.98 14.21
N THR A 148 16.54 11.24 15.52
CA THR A 148 15.44 10.85 16.40
C THR A 148 14.47 12.00 16.54
N PHE A 149 13.23 11.82 16.07
CA PHE A 149 12.18 12.80 16.18
C PHE A 149 11.14 12.38 17.21
N VAL A 150 10.78 13.28 18.11
CA VAL A 150 9.57 13.21 18.94
C VAL A 150 8.41 13.73 18.10
N MET A 151 7.34 12.95 17.98
CA MET A 151 6.20 13.33 17.13
C MET A 151 4.85 12.99 17.76
N PRO A 152 3.77 13.74 17.42
CA PRO A 152 2.44 13.46 17.93
C PRO A 152 1.98 12.03 17.61
N PRO A 153 1.13 11.43 18.48
CA PRO A 153 0.52 10.15 18.19
C PRO A 153 -0.21 10.16 16.84
N ARG A 154 -0.15 9.03 16.11
CA ARG A 154 -0.78 8.83 14.79
C ARG A 154 -0.19 9.67 13.65
N THR A 155 0.94 10.34 13.84
CA THR A 155 1.69 10.94 12.72
C THR A 155 2.10 9.84 11.73
N ALA A 156 1.73 10.01 10.46
CA ALA A 156 2.02 9.02 9.43
C ALA A 156 3.49 9.13 8.99
N ILE A 157 4.29 8.08 9.25
CA ILE A 157 5.73 8.10 8.97
C ILE A 157 6.07 8.05 7.48
N GLY A 158 5.25 7.37 6.67
CA GLY A 158 5.46 7.26 5.22
C GLY A 158 5.50 8.63 4.52
N PRO A 159 4.44 9.45 4.64
CA PRO A 159 4.44 10.82 4.10
C PRO A 159 5.60 11.68 4.62
N MET A 160 6.02 11.48 5.87
CA MET A 160 7.18 12.18 6.42
C MET A 160 8.46 11.76 5.71
N MET A 161 8.75 10.47 5.57
CA MET A 161 9.95 9.98 4.87
C MET A 161 10.01 10.49 3.42
N GLU A 162 8.88 10.47 2.69
CA GLU A 162 8.81 11.00 1.32
C GLU A 162 9.06 12.51 1.24
N ALA A 163 8.49 13.27 2.18
CA ALA A 163 8.70 14.72 2.27
C ALA A 163 10.17 15.04 2.57
N LEU A 164 10.80 14.33 3.51
CA LEU A 164 12.20 14.52 3.88
C LEU A 164 13.14 14.12 2.74
N LYS A 165 12.86 13.00 2.06
CA LYS A 165 13.62 12.57 0.88
C LYS A 165 13.60 13.60 -0.25
N SER A 166 12.50 14.35 -0.36
CA SER A 166 12.32 15.41 -1.38
C SER A 166 12.99 16.74 -1.03
N VAL A 167 13.59 16.89 0.15
CA VAL A 167 14.20 18.16 0.61
C VAL A 167 15.40 18.57 -0.25
N SER A 168 16.19 17.61 -0.71
CA SER A 168 17.42 17.82 -1.48
C SER A 168 17.76 16.60 -2.34
N LEU A 169 18.34 16.84 -3.52
CA LEU A 169 18.88 15.79 -4.39
C LEU A 169 20.06 15.03 -3.77
N LEU A 170 20.68 15.59 -2.71
CA LEU A 170 21.73 14.90 -1.96
C LEU A 170 21.19 13.80 -1.04
N ILE A 171 19.89 13.80 -0.72
CA ILE A 171 19.28 12.75 0.09
C ILE A 171 18.95 11.58 -0.84
N ALA A 172 19.78 10.55 -0.79
CA ALA A 172 19.57 9.34 -1.58
C ALA A 172 18.43 8.50 -1.01
N ASP A 173 18.33 8.43 0.32
CA ASP A 173 17.27 7.68 1.00
C ASP A 173 16.96 8.18 2.41
N VAL A 174 15.74 7.88 2.86
CA VAL A 174 15.28 8.08 4.24
C VAL A 174 14.52 6.83 4.65
N SER A 175 14.97 6.17 5.71
CA SER A 175 14.38 4.92 6.19
C SER A 175 14.12 4.97 7.70
N LEU A 176 13.10 4.24 8.14
CA LEU A 176 12.80 4.10 9.57
C LEU A 176 13.75 3.08 10.19
N LEU A 177 14.61 3.53 11.09
CA LEU A 177 15.55 2.68 11.82
C LEU A 177 14.92 2.08 13.08
N ASP A 178 14.25 2.92 13.89
CA ASP A 178 13.67 2.49 15.16
C ASP A 178 12.40 3.26 15.52
N THR A 179 11.58 2.64 16.37
CA THR A 179 10.34 3.18 16.91
C THR A 179 10.26 2.89 18.40
N TYR A 180 10.30 3.94 19.21
CA TYR A 180 10.19 3.85 20.66
C TYR A 180 9.24 4.92 21.20
N GLU A 181 8.16 4.50 21.86
CA GLU A 181 7.12 5.39 22.39
C GLU A 181 6.63 6.43 21.34
N ASP A 182 6.83 7.72 21.60
CA ASP A 182 6.52 8.85 20.74
C ASP A 182 7.68 9.26 19.81
N THR A 183 8.79 8.53 19.86
CA THR A 183 9.99 8.79 19.06
C THR A 183 10.11 7.87 17.86
N ARG A 184 10.61 8.42 16.76
CA ARG A 184 10.98 7.66 15.56
C ARG A 184 12.38 8.06 15.15
N THR A 185 13.24 7.06 14.96
CA THR A 185 14.61 7.26 14.48
C THR A 185 14.65 7.01 12.98
N LEU A 186 14.99 8.04 12.22
CA LEU A 186 15.12 7.98 10.77
C LEU A 186 16.59 7.96 10.37
N HIS A 187 16.98 6.95 9.60
CA HIS A 187 18.28 6.87 8.97
C HIS A 187 18.24 7.60 7.63
N VAL A 188 19.05 8.65 7.51
CA VAL A 188 19.17 9.47 6.29
C VAL A 188 20.48 9.14 5.62
N THR A 189 20.40 8.73 4.35
CA THR A 189 21.57 8.48 3.51
C THR A 189 21.78 9.66 2.57
N TYR A 190 22.88 10.39 2.77
CA TYR A 190 23.33 11.43 1.86
C TYR A 190 24.31 10.85 0.85
N GLN A 191 24.17 11.20 -0.42
CA GLN A 191 25.10 10.74 -1.45
C GLN A 191 25.17 11.71 -2.63
N SER A 192 26.39 12.03 -3.06
CA SER A 192 26.63 12.76 -4.31
C SER A 192 27.16 11.83 -5.39
N ARG A 193 26.78 12.08 -6.65
CA ARG A 193 27.34 11.39 -7.82
C ARG A 193 28.61 12.03 -8.36
N GLU A 194 28.97 13.20 -7.84
CA GLU A 194 30.01 14.08 -8.42
C GLU A 194 31.20 14.31 -7.49
N LYS A 195 31.02 14.16 -6.17
CA LYS A 195 32.10 14.37 -5.19
C LYS A 195 31.87 13.60 -3.89
N ASN A 196 32.92 13.52 -3.07
CA ASN A 196 32.78 13.20 -1.65
C ASN A 196 32.04 14.35 -0.95
N LEU A 197 31.14 14.01 -0.04
CA LEU A 197 30.43 15.00 0.77
C LEU A 197 31.22 15.30 2.04
N THR A 198 31.30 16.59 2.40
CA THR A 198 31.82 17.04 3.69
C THR A 198 30.68 17.51 4.59
N ASP A 199 30.97 17.72 5.88
CA ASP A 199 29.99 18.22 6.84
C ASP A 199 29.45 19.61 6.44
N GLU A 200 30.28 20.45 5.80
CA GLU A 200 29.85 21.76 5.29
C GLU A 200 28.85 21.64 4.13
N ASP A 201 28.96 20.59 3.31
CA ASP A 201 28.00 20.33 2.23
C ASP A 201 26.65 19.84 2.76
N ILE A 202 26.67 19.06 3.85
CA ILE A 202 25.48 18.41 4.41
C ILE A 202 24.71 19.35 5.34
N ARG A 203 25.40 20.21 6.11
CA ARG A 203 24.79 21.07 7.13
C ARG A 203 23.57 21.88 6.64
N PRO A 204 23.58 22.53 5.45
CA PRO A 204 22.40 23.26 4.98
C PRO A 204 21.21 22.34 4.67
N VAL A 205 21.47 21.11 4.20
CA VAL A 205 20.44 20.11 3.93
C VAL A 205 19.86 19.58 5.23
N HIS A 206 20.71 19.29 6.21
CA HIS A 206 20.35 18.86 7.55
C HIS A 206 19.39 19.88 8.22
N GLU A 207 19.76 21.16 8.26
CA GLU A 207 18.93 22.21 8.87
C GLU A 207 17.56 22.31 8.19
N LYS A 208 17.54 22.21 6.85
CA LYS A 208 16.29 22.22 6.08
C LYS A 208 15.44 20.97 6.34
N LEU A 209 16.06 19.82 6.53
CA LEU A 209 15.41 18.55 6.85
C LEU A 209 14.70 18.64 8.21
N ILE A 210 15.41 19.08 9.26
CA ILE A 210 14.83 19.28 10.60
C ILE A 210 13.68 20.28 10.55
N LYS A 211 13.87 21.40 9.84
CA LYS A 211 12.82 22.41 9.69
C LYS A 211 11.58 21.84 9.01
N THR A 212 11.75 21.07 7.93
CA THR A 212 10.63 20.43 7.21
C THR A 212 9.88 19.44 8.10
N ALA A 213 10.60 18.65 8.90
CA ALA A 213 10.00 17.74 9.88
C ALA A 213 9.15 18.49 10.92
N SER A 214 9.67 19.61 11.45
CA SER A 214 8.96 20.42 12.44
C SER A 214 7.73 21.12 11.84
N ASP A 215 7.90 21.80 10.70
CA ASP A 215 6.85 22.62 10.07
C ASP A 215 5.68 21.77 9.54
N MET A 216 5.96 20.61 8.92
CA MET A 216 4.92 19.80 8.27
C MET A 216 4.32 18.70 9.16
N PHE A 217 5.09 18.20 10.12
CA PHE A 217 4.70 17.02 10.91
C PHE A 217 4.71 17.27 12.43
N SER A 218 5.04 18.49 12.87
CA SER A 218 5.24 18.82 14.29
C SER A 218 6.25 17.87 14.96
N ALA A 219 7.21 17.36 14.18
CA ALA A 219 8.22 16.43 14.61
C ALA A 219 9.47 17.20 15.05
N ASN A 220 9.81 17.11 16.32
CA ASN A 220 10.93 17.85 16.91
C ASN A 220 12.10 16.91 17.19
N ILE A 221 13.32 17.36 16.93
CA ILE A 221 14.50 16.54 17.20
C ILE A 221 14.65 16.30 18.71
N LYS A 222 14.91 15.04 19.08
CA LYS A 222 15.25 14.66 20.45
C LYS A 222 16.71 15.03 20.68
N ALA A 223 16.94 15.95 21.62
CA ALA A 223 18.28 16.36 22.04
C ALA A 223 19.03 15.22 22.77
#